data_AF-A0A7K0PI11-F1
#
_entry.id   AF-A0A7K0PI11-F1
#
_cell.length_a   1.000
_cell.length_b   1.000
_cell.length_c   1.000
_cell.angle_alpha   90.00
_cell.angle_beta   90.00
_cell.angle_gamma   90.00
#
_symmetry.space_group_name_H-M   'P 1'
#
loop_
_entity.id
_entity.type
_entity.pdbx_description
1 polymer ?
#
loop_
_entity_poly.entity_id
_entity_poly.type
_entity_poly.pdbx_seq_one_letter_code
_entity_poly.pdbx_strand_id
1 'polypeptide(L)'
;MEPANPPIISDQRAEQALEVNRRFTTPGVHPFDQVEWELRDAVIGNPEKPAFVQRGVEFPTTWSQNATNIVTQKYFRGQIDTPARESSVRQIVGRVAGTIADWGRSLAYFATPEDGDAFEAELTYILLNQLAAFNSPVWFNVGFEESPQCSACFILSVDDSMDSILEWNTKEGRIFRGGSGSGINLSNIRGSMEPLSKGGTASGPVSFMRGADSWAGTIKSGGKTRRAA
;
A
#
# COMPACT_ATOMS: atom_id res chain seq x y z
N MET A 1 10.30 -8.66 -23.43
CA MET A 1 8.91 -8.60 -23.90
C MET A 1 8.10 -8.17 -22.68
N GLU A 2 7.75 -6.90 -22.62
CA GLU A 2 6.97 -6.32 -21.52
C GLU A 2 5.62 -7.04 -21.46
N PRO A 3 5.13 -7.51 -20.30
CA PRO A 3 3.80 -8.08 -20.24
C PRO A 3 2.82 -6.94 -20.49
N ALA A 4 2.15 -6.97 -21.64
CA ALA A 4 1.06 -6.06 -21.94
C ALA A 4 0.04 -6.16 -20.80
N ASN A 5 -0.31 -5.02 -20.20
CA ASN A 5 -1.41 -4.96 -19.25
C ASN A 5 -2.64 -5.59 -19.92
N PRO A 6 -3.31 -6.56 -19.28
CA PRO A 6 -4.55 -7.07 -19.82
C PRO A 6 -5.51 -5.89 -20.02
N PRO A 7 -6.25 -5.84 -21.14
CA PRO A 7 -7.24 -4.78 -21.34
C PRO A 7 -8.20 -4.82 -20.16
N ILE A 8 -8.44 -3.66 -19.56
CA ILE A 8 -9.52 -3.49 -18.58
C ILE A 8 -10.76 -4.00 -19.31
N ILE A 9 -11.33 -5.11 -18.84
CA ILE A 9 -12.56 -5.67 -19.38
C ILE A 9 -13.56 -4.52 -19.35
N SER A 10 -13.97 -4.06 -20.52
CA SER A 10 -15.02 -3.05 -20.63
C SER A 10 -16.29 -3.72 -20.14
N ASP A 11 -16.56 -3.60 -18.85
CA ASP A 11 -17.82 -4.05 -18.28
C ASP A 11 -18.92 -3.31 -19.05
N GLN A 12 -19.73 -4.07 -19.79
CA GLN A 12 -20.79 -3.53 -20.64
C GLN A 12 -21.93 -2.90 -19.81
N ARG A 13 -21.78 -2.79 -18.49
CA ARG A 13 -22.57 -1.90 -17.63
C ARG A 13 -22.07 -0.46 -17.72
N ALA A 14 -22.12 0.11 -18.93
CA ALA A 14 -22.18 1.56 -19.07
C ALA A 14 -23.63 2.01 -18.83
N GLU A 15 -24.15 1.89 -17.61
CA GLU A 15 -25.49 2.38 -17.29
C GLU A 15 -25.47 3.15 -15.96
N GLN A 16 -25.36 4.48 -16.13
CA GLN A 16 -25.29 5.57 -15.15
C GLN A 16 -23.94 5.78 -14.45
N ALA A 17 -23.30 6.88 -14.85
CA ALA A 17 -22.23 7.50 -14.09
C ALA A 17 -22.71 7.88 -12.67
N LEU A 18 -21.79 7.90 -11.72
CA LEU A 18 -22.09 8.02 -10.29
C LEU A 18 -22.41 9.46 -9.90
N GLU A 19 -23.61 9.68 -9.35
CA GLU A 19 -23.95 10.87 -8.58
C GLU A 19 -23.48 10.71 -7.13
N VAL A 20 -22.81 11.73 -6.58
CA VAL A 20 -22.18 11.66 -5.27
C VAL A 20 -22.82 12.68 -4.31
N ASN A 21 -23.66 12.15 -3.43
CA ASN A 21 -24.29 12.94 -2.39
C ASN A 21 -23.32 13.24 -1.24
N ARG A 22 -23.08 14.53 -0.96
CA ARG A 22 -22.32 14.96 0.22
C ARG A 22 -23.06 14.60 1.50
N ARG A 23 -22.37 13.97 2.45
CA ARG A 23 -22.91 13.55 3.75
C ARG A 23 -22.21 14.27 4.89
N PHE A 24 -20.90 14.43 4.78
CA PHE A 24 -20.07 15.05 5.81
C PHE A 24 -19.56 16.43 5.41
N THR A 25 -19.52 16.74 4.12
CA THR A 25 -18.89 17.95 3.59
C THR A 25 -19.90 18.96 3.08
N THR A 26 -19.49 20.23 3.04
CA THR A 26 -20.27 21.33 2.47
C THR A 26 -19.59 21.83 1.20
N PRO A 27 -20.33 22.06 0.09
CA PRO A 27 -19.76 22.65 -1.12
C PRO A 27 -19.01 23.96 -0.81
N GLY A 28 -17.82 24.12 -1.39
CA GLY A 28 -16.97 25.30 -1.19
C GLY A 28 -16.16 25.34 0.11
N VAL A 29 -16.32 24.37 1.01
CA VAL A 29 -15.53 24.27 2.26
C VAL A 29 -14.64 23.03 2.19
N HIS A 30 -13.31 23.22 2.17
CA HIS A 30 -12.39 22.10 2.12
C HIS A 30 -12.35 21.36 3.48
N PRO A 31 -12.35 20.01 3.52
CA PRO A 31 -12.35 19.26 4.78
C PRO A 31 -11.18 19.60 5.72
N PHE A 32 -10.01 19.91 5.17
CA PHE A 32 -8.85 20.31 5.97
C PHE A 32 -9.03 21.65 6.70
N ASP A 33 -9.96 22.50 6.27
CA ASP A 33 -10.21 23.81 6.88
C ASP A 33 -11.21 23.72 8.04
N GLN A 34 -11.76 22.53 8.29
CA GLN A 34 -12.74 22.27 9.35
C GLN A 34 -12.11 21.68 10.61
N VAL A 35 -10.78 21.51 10.64
CA VAL A 35 -10.06 20.97 11.80
C VAL A 35 -8.92 21.90 12.18
N GLU A 36 -8.58 21.90 13.47
CA GLU A 36 -7.42 22.62 14.00
C GLU A 36 -6.15 21.80 13.79
N TRP A 37 -5.06 22.49 13.44
CA TRP A 37 -3.78 21.88 13.11
C TRP A 37 -2.71 22.32 14.09
N GLU A 38 -1.77 21.43 14.38
CA GLU A 38 -0.59 21.77 15.17
C GLU A 38 0.67 21.10 14.64
N LEU A 39 1.80 21.75 14.91
CA LEU A 39 3.12 21.22 14.63
C LEU A 39 3.60 20.38 15.80
N ARG A 40 4.11 19.19 15.51
CA ARG A 40 4.69 18.25 16.48
C ARG A 40 6.03 17.72 15.98
N ASP A 41 6.84 17.24 16.90
CA ASP A 41 8.04 16.47 16.56
C ASP A 41 7.72 14.97 16.67
N ALA A 42 8.06 14.21 15.62
CA ALA A 42 7.99 12.75 15.65
C ALA A 42 9.34 12.19 16.10
N VAL A 43 9.40 11.69 17.34
CA VAL A 43 10.61 11.12 17.94
C VAL A 43 10.30 9.70 18.42
N ILE A 44 11.05 8.72 17.93
CA ILE A 44 10.82 7.29 18.24
C ILE A 44 12.11 6.66 18.76
N GLY A 45 11.99 5.90 19.85
CA GLY A 45 13.10 5.22 20.51
C GLY A 45 13.52 5.94 21.79
N ASN A 46 14.75 5.69 22.22
CA ASN A 46 15.30 6.31 23.43
C ASN A 46 15.48 7.84 23.20
N PRO A 47 15.00 8.71 24.10
CA PRO A 47 15.19 10.16 23.99
C PRO A 47 16.64 10.63 23.84
N GLU A 48 17.61 9.92 24.44
CA GLU A 48 19.04 10.27 24.36
C GLU A 48 19.66 9.89 23.00
N LYS A 49 19.14 8.83 22.38
CA LYS A 49 19.58 8.33 21.08
C LYS A 49 18.37 7.80 20.29
N PRO A 50 17.56 8.71 19.72
CA PRO A 50 16.34 8.32 19.04
C PRO A 50 16.68 7.49 17.79
N ALA A 51 15.88 6.47 17.53
CA ALA A 51 15.99 5.62 16.35
C ALA A 51 15.44 6.32 15.10
N PHE A 52 14.52 7.26 15.28
CA PHE A 52 13.94 8.06 14.21
C PHE A 52 13.54 9.42 14.75
N VAL A 53 13.80 10.47 13.97
CA VAL A 53 13.38 11.84 14.25
C VAL A 53 12.92 12.50 12.95
N GLN A 54 11.77 13.16 12.98
CA GLN A 54 11.38 14.15 11.98
C GLN A 54 10.60 15.26 12.70
N ARG A 55 11.08 16.49 12.61
CA ARG A 55 10.59 17.63 13.39
C ARG A 55 9.62 18.49 12.60
N GLY A 56 8.80 19.26 13.31
CA GLY A 56 7.88 20.24 12.71
C GLY A 56 6.90 19.62 11.74
N VAL A 57 6.39 18.43 12.05
CA VAL A 57 5.36 17.78 11.24
C VAL A 57 3.97 18.23 11.65
N GLU A 58 3.10 18.45 10.67
CA GLU A 58 1.78 19.04 10.85
C GLU A 58 0.69 17.96 10.91
N PHE A 59 -0.09 17.97 11.98
CA PHE A 59 -1.14 16.99 12.26
C PHE A 59 -2.39 17.69 12.78
N PRO A 60 -3.60 17.11 12.60
CA PRO A 60 -4.77 17.57 13.31
C PRO A 60 -4.57 17.43 14.82
N THR A 61 -5.03 18.42 15.59
CA THR A 61 -4.93 18.41 17.05
C THR A 61 -5.58 17.18 17.68
N THR A 62 -6.60 16.61 17.03
CA THR A 62 -7.32 15.41 17.45
C THR A 62 -6.50 14.12 17.32
N TRP A 63 -5.45 14.08 16.49
CA TRP A 63 -4.60 12.90 16.33
C TRP A 63 -3.61 12.80 17.49
N SER A 64 -3.34 11.59 17.98
CA SER A 64 -2.41 11.40 19.10
C SER A 64 -0.93 11.56 18.71
N GLN A 65 -0.05 11.79 19.69
CA GLN A 65 1.42 11.73 19.47
C GLN A 65 1.87 10.35 18.94
N ASN A 66 1.21 9.26 19.37
CA ASN A 66 1.53 7.94 18.84
C ASN A 66 1.19 7.82 17.34
N ALA A 67 0.03 8.37 16.91
CA ALA A 67 -0.32 8.44 15.50
C ALA A 67 0.68 9.30 14.72
N THR A 68 1.08 10.46 15.29
CA THR A 68 2.13 11.34 14.75
C THR A 68 3.42 10.56 14.48
N ASN A 69 3.90 9.82 15.48
CA ASN A 69 5.10 8.99 15.35
C ASN A 69 4.97 7.93 14.25
N ILE A 70 3.87 7.15 14.27
CA ILE A 70 3.67 6.04 13.33
C ILE A 70 3.54 6.55 11.88
N VAL A 71 2.71 7.57 11.65
CA VAL A 71 2.45 8.15 10.33
C VAL A 71 3.72 8.75 9.77
N THR A 72 4.42 9.54 10.58
CA THR A 72 5.66 10.19 10.16
C THR A 72 6.76 9.18 9.84
N GLN A 73 6.92 8.12 10.63
CA GLN A 73 7.95 7.13 10.36
C GLN A 73 7.62 6.23 9.16
N LYS A 74 6.39 5.72 9.10
CA LYS A 74 6.05 4.61 8.20
C LYS A 74 5.33 5.05 6.93
N TYR A 75 4.60 6.17 6.95
CA TYR A 75 3.64 6.51 5.91
C TYR A 75 4.02 7.76 5.12
N PHE A 76 4.60 8.78 5.75
CA PHE A 76 5.17 9.92 5.01
C PHE A 76 6.19 9.43 3.98
N ARG A 77 6.06 9.90 2.74
CA ARG A 77 6.88 9.57 1.58
C ARG A 77 7.94 10.65 1.32
N GLY A 78 8.89 10.33 0.45
CA GLY A 78 10.09 11.15 0.22
C GLY A 78 11.23 10.84 1.20
N GLN A 79 12.45 11.21 0.82
CA GLN A 79 13.65 10.97 1.61
C GLN A 79 13.72 11.95 2.78
N ILE A 80 14.04 11.48 3.99
CA ILE A 80 14.22 12.33 5.19
C ILE A 80 15.27 13.40 4.89
N ASP A 81 15.07 14.59 5.46
CA ASP A 81 15.91 15.78 5.26
C ASP A 81 15.94 16.33 3.82
N THR A 82 14.98 15.93 2.99
CA THR A 82 14.78 16.53 1.65
C THR A 82 13.46 17.30 1.58
N PRO A 83 13.33 18.34 0.73
CA PRO A 83 12.06 19.04 0.53
C PRO A 83 10.94 18.15 -0.02
N ALA A 84 11.29 17.01 -0.63
CA ALA A 84 10.32 16.05 -1.13
C ALA A 84 9.69 15.18 -0.02
N ARG A 85 10.18 15.27 1.23
CA ARG A 85 9.62 14.56 2.37
C ARG A 85 8.27 15.14 2.74
N GLU A 86 7.24 14.30 2.78
CA GLU A 86 5.97 14.66 3.38
C GLU A 86 6.18 15.01 4.85
N SER A 87 5.59 16.12 5.28
CA SER A 87 5.66 16.68 6.63
C SER A 87 4.28 17.03 7.18
N SER A 88 3.18 16.81 6.44
CA SER A 88 1.83 17.10 6.90
C SER A 88 0.85 15.96 6.57
N VAL A 89 -0.09 15.67 7.48
CA VAL A 89 -1.21 14.76 7.19
C VAL A 89 -2.05 15.25 5.99
N ARG A 90 -2.12 16.57 5.76
CA ARG A 90 -2.78 17.13 4.56
C ARG A 90 -2.19 16.56 3.27
N GLN A 91 -0.87 16.40 3.21
CA GLN A 91 -0.18 15.93 2.02
C GLN A 91 -0.50 14.46 1.73
N ILE A 92 -0.38 13.58 2.73
CA ILE A 92 -0.65 12.14 2.52
C ILE A 92 -2.14 11.86 2.27
N VAL A 93 -3.05 12.50 3.01
CA VAL A 93 -4.50 12.32 2.81
C VAL A 93 -4.91 12.90 1.46
N GLY A 94 -4.46 14.11 1.12
CA GLY A 94 -4.75 14.75 -0.15
C GLY A 94 -4.19 13.97 -1.33
N ARG A 95 -2.94 13.47 -1.24
CA ARG A 95 -2.35 12.60 -2.27
C ARG A 95 -3.22 11.38 -2.53
N VAL A 96 -3.61 10.65 -1.47
CA VAL A 96 -4.39 9.42 -1.64
C VAL A 96 -5.81 9.71 -2.13
N ALA A 97 -6.54 10.62 -1.50
CA ALA A 97 -7.91 10.93 -1.87
C ALA A 97 -8.00 11.56 -3.27
N GLY A 98 -7.12 12.53 -3.57
CA GLY A 98 -7.04 13.20 -4.86
C GLY A 98 -6.67 12.23 -5.98
N THR A 99 -5.66 11.37 -5.80
CA THR A 99 -5.29 10.38 -6.83
C THR A 99 -6.44 9.43 -7.15
N ILE A 100 -7.17 8.95 -6.13
CA ILE A 100 -8.32 8.05 -6.35
C ILE A 100 -9.45 8.80 -7.07
N ALA A 101 -9.71 10.05 -6.69
CA ALA A 101 -10.70 10.89 -7.37
C ALA A 101 -10.31 11.17 -8.82
N ASP A 102 -9.04 11.44 -9.11
CA ASP A 102 -8.52 11.66 -10.46
C ASP A 102 -8.62 10.42 -11.34
N TRP A 103 -8.42 9.22 -10.77
CA TRP A 103 -8.73 7.98 -11.48
C TRP A 103 -10.21 7.88 -11.80
N GLY A 104 -11.09 8.20 -10.85
CA GLY A 104 -12.54 8.24 -11.09
C GLY A 104 -12.93 9.22 -12.20
N ARG A 105 -12.34 10.43 -12.20
CA ARG A 105 -12.58 11.44 -13.25
C ARG A 105 -12.06 10.98 -14.62
N SER A 106 -10.82 10.50 -14.70
CA SER A 106 -10.18 10.08 -15.96
C SER A 106 -10.82 8.83 -16.59
N LEU A 107 -11.38 7.95 -15.75
CA LEU A 107 -12.12 6.77 -16.18
C LEU A 107 -13.63 7.02 -16.33
N ALA A 108 -14.09 8.28 -16.23
CA ALA A 108 -15.49 8.67 -16.39
C ALA A 108 -16.48 7.95 -15.46
N TYR A 109 -16.08 7.73 -14.19
CA TYR A 109 -16.95 7.15 -13.17
C TYR A 109 -18.03 8.11 -12.65
N PHE A 110 -17.80 9.43 -12.70
CA PHE A 110 -18.68 10.43 -12.10
C PHE A 110 -19.64 11.05 -13.12
N ALA A 111 -20.88 11.31 -12.71
CA ALA A 111 -21.91 11.89 -13.58
C ALA A 111 -21.59 13.34 -13.95
N THR A 112 -21.04 14.10 -13.01
CA THR A 112 -20.62 15.48 -13.21
C THR A 112 -19.22 15.73 -12.63
N PRO A 113 -18.52 16.80 -13.05
CA PRO A 113 -17.29 17.24 -12.38
C PRO A 113 -17.50 17.47 -10.87
N GLU A 114 -18.65 18.03 -10.49
CA GLU A 114 -19.04 18.31 -9.12
C GLU A 114 -19.18 17.03 -8.27
N ASP A 115 -19.58 15.91 -8.88
CA ASP A 115 -19.62 14.60 -8.21
C ASP A 115 -18.21 14.09 -7.90
N GLY A 116 -17.25 14.33 -8.79
CA GLY A 116 -15.83 14.03 -8.52
C GLY A 116 -15.29 14.86 -7.36
N ASP A 117 -15.60 16.16 -7.33
CA ASP A 117 -15.21 17.06 -6.24
C ASP A 117 -15.92 16.72 -4.92
N ALA A 118 -17.16 16.24 -4.99
CA ALA A 118 -17.88 15.71 -3.84
C ALA A 118 -17.23 14.44 -3.32
N PHE A 119 -16.87 13.50 -4.19
CA PHE A 119 -16.20 12.26 -3.80
C PHE A 119 -14.85 12.53 -3.12
N GLU A 120 -14.01 13.39 -3.71
CA GLU A 120 -12.71 13.73 -3.15
C GLU A 120 -12.83 14.36 -1.76
N ALA A 121 -13.77 15.30 -1.60
CA ALA A 121 -14.02 15.95 -0.32
C ALA A 121 -14.55 14.97 0.73
N GLU A 122 -15.53 14.13 0.39
CA GLU A 122 -16.08 13.13 1.31
C GLU A 122 -15.01 12.12 1.72
N LEU A 123 -14.22 11.62 0.78
CA LEU A 123 -13.13 10.69 1.08
C LEU A 123 -12.07 11.35 1.96
N THR A 124 -11.67 12.59 1.66
CA THR A 124 -10.75 13.37 2.48
C THR A 124 -11.27 13.53 3.91
N TYR A 125 -12.55 13.87 4.07
CA TYR A 125 -13.19 14.02 5.38
C TYR A 125 -13.16 12.69 6.15
N ILE A 126 -13.56 11.59 5.52
CA ILE A 126 -13.60 10.24 6.12
C ILE A 126 -12.22 9.84 6.64
N LEU A 127 -11.18 10.05 5.84
CA LEU A 127 -9.80 9.70 6.20
C LEU A 127 -9.23 10.62 7.29
N LEU A 128 -9.46 11.93 7.18
CA LEU A 128 -8.98 12.93 8.14
C LEU A 128 -9.58 12.72 9.54
N ASN A 129 -10.89 12.43 9.59
CA ASN A 129 -11.63 12.19 10.83
C ASN A 129 -11.58 10.72 11.29
N GLN A 130 -10.74 9.90 10.66
CA GLN A 130 -10.51 8.50 11.02
C GLN A 130 -11.80 7.64 11.07
N LEU A 131 -12.79 7.95 10.22
CA LEU A 131 -14.03 7.17 10.10
C LEU A 131 -13.80 5.86 9.34
N ALA A 132 -12.79 5.83 8.49
CA ALA A 132 -12.27 4.64 7.84
C ALA A 132 -10.77 4.82 7.55
N ALA A 133 -10.08 3.73 7.21
CA ALA A 133 -8.69 3.78 6.77
C ALA A 133 -8.44 2.73 5.70
N PHE A 134 -7.61 3.08 4.72
CA PHE A 134 -7.11 2.10 3.76
C PHE A 134 -6.05 1.18 4.39
N ASN A 135 -5.82 0.04 3.74
CA ASN A 135 -4.67 -0.81 4.03
C ASN A 135 -3.34 -0.07 3.74
N SER A 136 -2.24 -0.55 4.33
CA SER A 136 -0.95 0.15 4.25
C SER A 136 -0.40 0.35 2.82
N PRO A 137 -0.44 -0.64 1.89
CA PRO A 137 -0.01 -0.43 0.51
C PRO A 137 -0.65 0.75 -0.21
N VAL A 138 -1.93 1.03 0.03
CA VAL A 138 -2.59 2.23 -0.52
C VAL A 138 -1.87 3.50 -0.08
N TRP A 139 -1.65 3.65 1.22
CA TRP A 139 -0.95 4.82 1.77
C TRP A 139 0.49 4.96 1.26
N PHE A 140 1.17 3.83 1.05
CA PHE A 140 2.56 3.81 0.59
C PHE A 140 2.74 4.16 -0.89
N ASN A 141 1.78 3.80 -1.74
CA ASN A 141 2.02 3.72 -3.18
C ASN A 141 1.14 4.69 -3.99
N VAL A 142 -0.12 4.90 -3.58
CA VAL A 142 -1.10 5.69 -4.37
C VAL A 142 -0.65 7.15 -4.46
N GLY A 143 -0.54 7.68 -5.68
CA GLY A 143 -0.08 9.04 -5.94
C GLY A 143 1.42 9.27 -5.69
N PHE A 144 2.20 8.20 -5.49
CA PHE A 144 3.65 8.27 -5.31
C PHE A 144 4.38 7.39 -6.33
N GLU A 145 3.89 6.17 -6.55
CA GLU A 145 4.40 5.26 -7.59
C GLU A 145 3.53 5.41 -8.86
N GLU A 146 4.16 5.33 -10.04
CA GLU A 146 3.45 5.39 -11.32
C GLU A 146 2.45 4.23 -11.51
N SER A 147 2.82 3.03 -11.06
CA SER A 147 1.97 1.83 -11.06
C SER A 147 1.85 1.29 -9.63
N PRO A 148 0.91 1.81 -8.83
CA PRO A 148 0.86 1.53 -7.40
C PRO A 148 0.27 0.15 -7.08
N GLN A 149 0.91 -0.57 -6.16
CA GLN A 149 0.35 -1.80 -5.57
C GLN A 149 -0.60 -1.43 -4.41
N CYS A 150 -1.90 -1.66 -4.58
CA CYS A 150 -2.92 -1.24 -3.59
C CYS A 150 -3.46 -2.39 -2.73
N SER A 151 -3.18 -3.64 -3.08
CA SER A 151 -3.67 -4.82 -2.37
C SER A 151 -2.66 -5.29 -1.34
N ALA A 152 -3.09 -5.55 -0.10
CA ALA A 152 -2.21 -6.04 0.96
C ALA A 152 -1.95 -7.55 0.94
N CYS A 153 -2.85 -8.33 0.34
CA CYS A 153 -2.82 -9.79 0.41
C CYS A 153 -2.83 -10.40 -0.99
N PHE A 154 -1.95 -11.37 -1.22
CA PHE A 154 -1.90 -12.18 -2.42
C PHE A 154 -1.91 -13.66 -2.05
N ILE A 155 -2.41 -14.52 -2.95
CA ILE A 155 -2.33 -15.97 -2.82
C ILE A 155 -1.58 -16.49 -4.03
N LEU A 156 -0.54 -17.27 -3.78
CA LEU A 156 0.30 -17.91 -4.78
C LEU A 156 0.07 -19.42 -4.76
N SER A 157 0.44 -20.07 -5.85
CA SER A 157 0.51 -21.51 -5.99
C SER A 157 1.81 -21.87 -6.68
N VAL A 158 2.27 -23.10 -6.45
CA VAL A 158 3.47 -23.65 -7.06
C VAL A 158 3.16 -25.02 -7.64
N ASP A 159 3.81 -25.36 -8.74
CA ASP A 159 3.81 -26.69 -9.33
C ASP A 159 5.09 -27.43 -8.94
N ASP A 160 5.08 -28.75 -9.05
CA ASP A 160 6.22 -29.60 -8.70
C ASP A 160 7.33 -29.59 -9.77
N SER A 161 7.87 -28.41 -10.03
CA SER A 161 8.97 -28.16 -10.97
C SER A 161 9.88 -27.05 -10.44
N MET A 162 11.16 -27.13 -10.79
CA MET A 162 12.13 -26.10 -10.37
C MET A 162 11.78 -24.71 -10.93
N ASP A 163 11.28 -24.64 -12.15
CA ASP A 163 10.90 -23.36 -12.78
C ASP A 163 9.77 -22.67 -12.00
N SER A 164 8.72 -23.43 -11.62
CA SER A 164 7.60 -22.89 -10.83
C SER A 164 8.06 -22.45 -9.42
N ILE A 165 8.95 -23.22 -8.78
CA ILE A 165 9.51 -22.88 -7.45
C ILE A 165 10.36 -21.61 -7.50
N LEU A 166 11.17 -21.42 -8.54
CA LEU A 166 11.97 -20.21 -8.72
C LEU A 166 11.11 -19.00 -9.10
N GLU A 167 10.06 -19.22 -9.90
CA GLU A 167 9.09 -18.18 -10.24
C GLU A 167 8.32 -17.70 -9.01
N TRP A 168 7.95 -18.59 -8.08
CA TRP A 168 7.37 -18.22 -6.78
C TRP A 168 8.25 -17.20 -6.05
N ASN A 169 9.55 -17.50 -5.85
CA ASN A 169 10.48 -16.58 -5.18
C ASN A 169 10.54 -15.21 -5.86
N THR A 170 10.45 -15.19 -7.20
CA THR A 170 10.44 -13.95 -7.99
C THR A 170 9.15 -13.14 -7.77
N LYS A 171 7.99 -13.80 -7.84
CA LYS A 171 6.67 -13.18 -7.63
C LYS A 171 6.56 -12.61 -6.22
N GLU A 172 6.89 -13.41 -5.23
CA GLU A 172 6.87 -13.05 -3.83
C GLU A 172 7.79 -11.85 -3.54
N GLY A 173 9.01 -11.85 -4.10
CA GLY A 173 9.92 -10.72 -3.95
C GLY A 173 9.37 -9.40 -4.50
N ARG A 174 8.64 -9.45 -5.62
CA ARG A 174 7.95 -8.26 -6.17
C ARG A 174 6.80 -7.79 -5.28
N ILE A 175 6.00 -8.72 -4.76
CA ILE A 175 4.90 -8.44 -3.83
C ILE A 175 5.43 -7.74 -2.57
N PHE A 176 6.50 -8.27 -1.98
CA PHE A 176 7.12 -7.69 -0.78
C PHE A 176 7.75 -6.31 -1.03
N ARG A 177 8.37 -6.10 -2.19
CA ARG A 177 8.89 -4.79 -2.59
C ARG A 177 7.78 -3.74 -2.61
N GLY A 178 6.57 -4.12 -3.06
CA GLY A 178 5.39 -3.24 -3.06
C GLY A 178 4.77 -3.00 -1.67
N GLY A 179 5.24 -3.69 -0.64
CA GLY A 179 4.75 -3.54 0.75
C GLY A 179 3.58 -4.44 1.12
N SER A 180 3.33 -5.49 0.35
CA SER A 180 2.23 -6.45 0.58
C SER A 180 2.76 -7.81 1.06
N GLY A 181 1.86 -8.68 1.50
CA GLY A 181 2.16 -10.06 1.88
C GLY A 181 1.55 -11.08 0.91
N SER A 182 2.02 -12.32 0.99
CA SER A 182 1.52 -13.42 0.18
C SER A 182 1.41 -14.72 0.98
N GLY A 183 0.31 -15.43 0.85
CA GLY A 183 0.23 -16.84 1.25
C GLY A 183 0.52 -17.75 0.04
N ILE A 184 1.03 -18.96 0.28
CA ILE A 184 1.26 -19.92 -0.80
C ILE A 184 0.78 -21.33 -0.45
N ASN A 185 0.20 -22.02 -1.43
CA ASN A 185 -0.04 -23.45 -1.35
C ASN A 185 1.15 -24.24 -1.91
N LEU A 186 1.82 -25.02 -1.05
CA LEU A 186 2.96 -25.88 -1.39
C LEU A 186 2.59 -27.37 -1.51
N SER A 187 1.31 -27.73 -1.39
CA SER A 187 0.85 -29.13 -1.36
C SER A 187 1.19 -29.91 -2.64
N ASN A 188 1.45 -29.21 -3.74
CA ASN A 188 1.80 -29.82 -5.01
C ASN A 188 3.26 -30.30 -5.05
N ILE A 189 4.17 -29.71 -4.25
CA ILE A 189 5.58 -30.10 -4.23
C ILE A 189 5.70 -31.50 -3.63
N ARG A 190 6.40 -32.40 -4.34
CA ARG A 190 6.63 -33.77 -3.87
C ARG A 190 7.33 -33.80 -2.52
N GLY A 191 7.05 -34.84 -1.74
CA GLY A 191 7.62 -35.07 -0.43
C GLY A 191 9.14 -35.26 -0.44
N SER A 192 9.75 -35.10 0.73
CA SER A 192 11.16 -35.44 0.93
C SER A 192 11.37 -36.93 0.67
N MET A 193 12.53 -37.28 0.11
CA MET A 193 12.92 -38.65 -0.25
C MET A 193 12.17 -39.25 -1.45
N GLU A 194 11.23 -38.54 -2.07
CA GLU A 194 10.59 -39.01 -3.31
C GLU A 194 11.57 -39.02 -4.50
N PRO A 195 11.45 -40.00 -5.42
CA PRO A 195 12.40 -40.16 -6.52
C PRO A 195 12.32 -39.01 -7.54
N LEU A 196 13.48 -38.63 -8.08
CA LEU A 196 13.60 -37.67 -9.18
C LEU A 196 13.82 -38.38 -10.52
N SER A 197 13.38 -37.75 -11.61
CA SER A 197 13.43 -38.34 -12.96
C SER A 197 14.84 -38.64 -13.47
N LYS A 198 15.86 -37.92 -12.98
CA LYS A 198 17.27 -38.09 -13.37
C LYS A 198 18.13 -38.77 -12.29
N GLY A 199 17.49 -39.37 -11.28
CA GLY A 199 18.16 -39.97 -10.12
C GLY A 199 18.31 -39.02 -8.94
N GLY A 200 18.53 -39.60 -7.75
CA GLY A 200 18.50 -38.88 -6.48
C GLY A 200 17.09 -38.74 -5.90
N THR A 201 16.99 -37.99 -4.81
CA THR A 201 15.75 -37.79 -4.06
C THR A 201 15.42 -36.32 -3.88
N ALA A 202 14.13 -36.02 -3.75
CA ALA A 202 13.64 -34.66 -3.54
C ALA A 202 13.88 -34.16 -2.11
N SER A 203 14.07 -32.84 -1.97
CA SER A 203 14.28 -32.18 -0.68
C SER A 203 12.99 -31.92 0.11
N GLY A 204 11.84 -32.01 -0.54
CA GLY A 204 10.52 -31.73 0.05
C GLY A 204 10.20 -30.24 0.23
N PRO A 205 8.92 -29.90 0.48
CA PRO A 205 8.43 -28.51 0.54
C PRO A 205 9.09 -27.68 1.66
N VAL A 206 9.35 -28.28 2.83
CA VAL A 206 9.95 -27.57 3.98
C VAL A 206 11.37 -27.05 3.68
N SER A 207 12.13 -27.77 2.86
CA SER A 207 13.47 -27.32 2.44
C SER A 207 13.38 -26.05 1.58
N PHE A 208 12.41 -25.99 0.66
CA PHE A 208 12.15 -24.79 -0.13
C PHE A 208 11.59 -23.64 0.70
N MET A 209 10.74 -23.92 1.70
CA MET A 209 10.26 -22.90 2.65
C MET A 209 11.40 -22.19 3.39
N ARG A 210 12.42 -22.95 3.84
CA ARG A 210 13.61 -22.34 4.48
C ARG A 210 14.40 -21.45 3.53
N GLY A 211 14.48 -21.87 2.25
CA GLY A 211 15.07 -21.06 1.19
C GLY A 211 14.28 -19.76 0.95
N ALA A 212 12.96 -19.86 0.84
CA ALA A 212 12.06 -18.72 0.66
C ALA A 212 12.09 -17.77 1.86
N ASP A 213 12.09 -18.27 3.10
CA ASP A 213 12.22 -17.45 4.32
C ASP A 213 13.54 -16.67 4.32
N SER A 214 14.63 -17.32 3.95
CA SER A 214 15.94 -16.66 3.80
C SER A 214 15.91 -15.60 2.71
N TRP A 215 15.34 -15.91 1.54
CA TRP A 215 15.18 -14.99 0.42
C TRP A 215 14.33 -13.78 0.80
N ALA A 216 13.13 -14.01 1.32
CA ALA A 216 12.24 -13.01 1.88
C ALA A 216 12.99 -12.13 2.87
N GLY A 217 13.75 -12.73 3.79
CA GLY A 217 14.65 -12.10 4.76
C GLY A 217 15.53 -10.98 4.20
N THR A 218 16.06 -11.16 2.99
CA THR A 218 16.97 -10.20 2.34
C THR A 218 16.29 -8.98 1.72
N ILE A 219 15.01 -9.05 1.36
CA ILE A 219 14.32 -8.02 0.56
C ILE A 219 13.89 -6.84 1.41
N LYS A 220 14.76 -5.87 1.68
CA LYS A 220 14.40 -4.69 2.48
C LYS A 220 13.37 -3.82 1.73
N SER A 221 12.20 -3.59 2.33
CA SER A 221 11.09 -2.82 1.75
C SER A 221 11.28 -1.28 1.81
N GLY A 222 12.52 -0.79 2.01
CA GLY A 222 12.84 0.63 1.94
C GLY A 222 12.03 1.55 2.88
N GLY A 223 11.56 1.04 4.02
CA GLY A 223 10.73 1.79 4.97
C GLY A 223 9.22 1.51 4.89
N LYS A 224 8.76 0.64 3.98
CA LYS A 224 7.41 0.04 4.02
C LYS A 224 7.38 -1.12 5.05
N THR A 225 6.21 -1.57 5.53
CA THR A 225 6.02 -2.52 6.67
C THR A 225 6.86 -3.81 6.64
N ARG A 226 6.99 -4.50 7.80
CA ARG A 226 7.57 -5.85 7.89
C ARG A 226 6.73 -6.84 7.06
N ARG A 227 7.42 -7.79 6.42
CA ARG A 227 6.89 -8.80 5.50
C ARG A 227 6.03 -9.82 6.24
N ALA A 228 5.03 -10.36 5.57
CA ALA A 228 4.22 -11.48 6.05
C ALA A 228 3.98 -12.45 4.89
N ALA A 229 4.40 -13.70 5.09
CA ALA A 229 4.09 -14.85 4.25
C ALA A 229 4.04 -16.11 5.09
#